data_AF-A0A453A7A2-F1
#
_entry.id   AF-A0A453A7A2-F1
#
_cell.length_a   1.000
_cell.length_b   1.000
_cell.length_c   1.000
_cell.angle_alpha   90.00
_cell.angle_beta   90.00
_cell.angle_gamma   90.00
#
_symmetry.space_group_name_H-M   'P 1'
#
loop_
_entity.id
_entity.type
_entity.pdbx_description
1 polymer ?
#
loop_
_entity_poly.entity_id
_entity_poly.type
_entity_poly.pdbx_seq_one_letter_code
_entity_poly.pdbx_strand_id
1 'polypeptide(L)'
;MRHLLLECPLARQAWHETLAWLRIPAPIPTQELSLTDWWNHAKEDTPPILRKALKSVSLQVPWMVSKHRNSCVFDNATPSLNTLLDSIQDEARSW
;
A
#
# COMPACT_ATOMS: atom_id res chain seq x y z
N MET A 1 13.18 5.40 0.55
CA MET A 1 11.87 4.73 0.51
C MET A 1 11.12 4.73 1.85
N ARG A 2 11.80 4.49 2.98
CA ARG A 2 11.21 4.41 4.33
C ARG A 2 10.26 5.58 4.67
N HIS A 3 10.75 6.82 4.62
CA HIS A 3 9.92 8.02 4.90
C HIS A 3 8.69 8.15 3.98
N LEU A 4 8.81 7.77 2.71
CA LEU A 4 7.74 7.91 1.73
C LEU A 4 6.62 6.86 1.89
N LEU A 5 6.99 5.64 2.30
CA LEU A 5 6.05 4.51 2.33
C LEU A 5 5.53 4.20 3.74
N LEU A 6 6.29 4.55 4.78
CA LEU A 6 6.00 4.19 6.17
C LEU A 6 5.60 5.41 7.02
N GLU A 7 6.13 6.59 6.71
CA GLU A 7 5.92 7.79 7.53
C GLU A 7 4.97 8.81 6.87
N CYS A 8 4.81 8.74 5.54
CA CYS A 8 3.88 9.56 4.78
C CYS A 8 2.42 9.31 5.21
N PRO A 9 1.66 10.33 5.65
CA PRO A 9 0.25 10.17 6.03
C PRO A 9 -0.62 9.62 4.89
N LEU A 10 -0.39 10.08 3.65
CA LEU A 10 -1.11 9.60 2.47
C LEU A 10 -0.85 8.11 2.22
N ALA A 11 0.41 7.66 2.36
CA ALA A 11 0.77 6.25 2.17
C ALA A 11 0.13 5.37 3.25
N ARG A 12 0.16 5.80 4.52
CA ARG A 12 -0.47 5.06 5.63
C ARG A 12 -1.98 4.91 5.43
N GLN A 13 -2.66 5.97 4.96
CA GLN A 13 -4.07 5.91 4.61
C GLN A 13 -4.32 4.97 3.43
N ALA A 14 -3.50 5.02 2.38
CA ALA A 14 -3.64 4.12 1.24
C ALA A 14 -3.51 2.64 1.64
N TRP A 15 -2.57 2.31 2.53
CA TRP A 15 -2.45 0.98 3.12
C TRP A 15 -3.68 0.57 3.92
N HIS A 16 -4.14 1.42 4.83
CA HIS A 16 -5.34 1.16 5.63
C HIS A 16 -6.55 0.84 4.76
N GLU A 17 -6.87 1.73 3.81
CA GLU A 17 -8.04 1.60 2.95
C GLU A 17 -7.94 0.38 2.02
N THR A 18 -6.74 0.09 1.49
CA THR A 18 -6.55 -1.09 0.61
C THR A 18 -6.72 -2.40 1.38
N LEU A 19 -6.12 -2.52 2.57
CA LEU A 19 -6.27 -3.71 3.42
C LEU A 19 -7.72 -3.89 3.90
N ALA A 20 -8.38 -2.79 4.26
CA ALA A 20 -9.80 -2.79 4.66
C ALA A 20 -10.71 -3.22 3.51
N TRP A 21 -10.51 -2.68 2.31
CA TRP A 21 -11.26 -3.04 1.11
C TRP A 21 -11.14 -4.54 0.78
N LEU A 22 -9.92 -5.09 0.86
CA LEU A 22 -9.65 -6.50 0.60
C LEU A 22 -9.95 -7.43 1.78
N ARG A 23 -10.39 -6.89 2.92
CA ARG A 23 -10.65 -7.64 4.16
C ARG A 23 -9.45 -8.46 4.64
N ILE A 24 -8.24 -7.93 4.46
CA ILE A 24 -7.01 -8.58 4.90
C ILE A 24 -6.68 -8.09 6.32
N PRO A 25 -6.67 -8.97 7.33
CA PRO A 25 -6.43 -8.59 8.73
C PRO A 25 -4.92 -8.45 9.00
N ALA A 26 -4.24 -7.56 8.28
CA ALA A 26 -2.82 -7.29 8.45
C ALA A 26 -2.59 -5.90 9.08
N PRO A 27 -1.53 -5.72 9.88
CA PRO A 27 -1.17 -4.41 10.41
C PRO A 27 -0.73 -3.46 9.28
N ILE A 28 -0.89 -2.15 9.48
CA ILE A 28 -0.38 -1.14 8.55
C ILE A 28 1.15 -1.03 8.74
N PRO A 29 1.95 -0.99 7.66
CA PRO A 29 3.39 -0.79 7.77
C PRO A 29 3.69 0.61 8.27
N THR A 30 4.18 0.72 9.51
CA THR A 30 4.32 2.00 10.22
C THR A 30 5.61 2.14 11.01
N GLN A 31 6.15 1.06 11.58
CA GLN A 31 7.28 1.12 12.51
C GLN A 31 8.51 0.35 12.00
N GLU A 32 8.33 -0.47 10.98
CA GLU A 32 9.31 -1.44 10.50
C GLU A 32 10.47 -0.79 9.74
N LEU A 33 11.65 -1.41 9.77
CA LEU A 33 12.85 -0.92 9.08
C LEU A 33 12.73 -1.04 7.56
N SER A 34 11.99 -2.05 7.09
CA SER A 34 11.70 -2.28 5.68
C SER A 34 10.30 -2.90 5.46
N LEU A 35 9.81 -2.85 4.21
CA LEU A 35 8.60 -3.56 3.81
C LEU A 35 8.73 -5.08 3.92
N THR A 36 9.96 -5.61 3.80
CA THR A 36 10.24 -7.04 3.96
C THR A 36 10.04 -7.47 5.42
N ASP A 37 10.48 -6.64 6.37
CA ASP A 37 10.28 -6.88 7.80
C ASP A 37 8.79 -6.84 8.15
N TRP A 38 8.07 -5.83 7.64
CA TRP A 38 6.62 -5.75 7.76
C TRP A 38 5.92 -6.98 7.17
N TRP A 39 6.31 -7.41 5.97
CA TRP A 39 5.73 -8.59 5.33
C TRP A 39 5.90 -9.85 6.18
N ASN A 40 7.09 -10.06 6.76
CA ASN A 40 7.34 -11.23 7.60
C ASN A 40 6.43 -11.25 8.83
N HIS A 41 6.27 -10.10 9.49
CA HIS A 41 5.36 -9.92 10.62
C HIS A 41 3.89 -10.08 10.21
N ALA A 42 3.42 -9.31 9.21
CA ALA A 42 2.03 -9.34 8.74
C ALA A 42 1.57 -10.71 8.24
N LYS A 43 2.49 -11.51 7.67
CA LYS A 43 2.22 -12.87 7.20
C LYS A 43 1.87 -13.83 8.34
N GLU A 44 2.44 -13.63 9.53
CA GLU A 44 2.16 -14.46 10.71
C GLU A 44 0.72 -14.24 11.20
N ASP A 45 0.27 -12.98 11.22
CA ASP A 45 -1.08 -12.59 11.64
C ASP A 45 -2.16 -12.82 10.57
N THR A 46 -1.76 -13.03 9.31
CA THR A 46 -2.70 -13.20 8.19
C THR A 46 -3.03 -14.68 7.94
N PRO A 47 -4.32 -15.04 7.83
CA PRO A 47 -4.76 -16.39 7.47
C PRO A 47 -4.08 -16.90 6.18
N PRO A 48 -3.68 -18.19 6.10
CA PRO A 48 -2.97 -18.73 4.94
C PRO A 48 -3.64 -18.46 3.59
N ILE A 49 -4.98 -18.50 3.55
CA ILE A 49 -5.79 -18.24 2.35
C ILE A 49 -5.63 -16.80 1.82
N LEU A 50 -5.32 -15.84 2.68
CA LEU A 50 -5.16 -14.42 2.33
C LEU A 50 -3.70 -14.02 2.09
N ARG A 51 -2.71 -14.86 2.41
CA ARG A 51 -1.28 -14.53 2.26
C ARG A 51 -0.90 -14.21 0.81
N LYS A 52 -1.51 -14.87 -0.17
CA LYS A 52 -1.28 -14.55 -1.59
C LYS A 52 -1.75 -13.13 -1.91
N ALA A 53 -2.94 -12.74 -1.45
CA ALA A 53 -3.46 -11.39 -1.63
C ALA A 53 -2.59 -10.35 -0.91
N LEU A 54 -2.18 -10.62 0.34
CA LEU A 54 -1.26 -9.76 1.08
C LEU A 54 0.07 -9.56 0.31
N LYS A 55 0.58 -10.61 -0.36
CA LYS A 55 1.83 -10.50 -1.15
C LYS A 55 1.66 -9.59 -2.36
N SER A 56 0.50 -9.62 -3.01
CA SER A 56 0.20 -8.71 -4.12
C SER A 56 0.11 -7.26 -3.61
N VAL A 57 -0.64 -7.05 -2.53
CA VAL A 57 -0.80 -5.72 -1.89
C VAL A 57 0.57 -5.15 -1.47
N SER A 58 1.47 -6.00 -0.96
CA SER A 58 2.79 -5.59 -0.50
C SER A 58 3.70 -5.02 -1.58
N LEU A 59 3.40 -5.32 -2.85
CA LEU A 59 4.09 -4.78 -4.01
C LEU A 59 3.29 -3.63 -4.63
N GLN A 60 1.97 -3.79 -4.71
CA GLN A 60 1.08 -2.86 -5.41
C GLN A 60 0.98 -1.50 -4.72
N VAL A 61 0.72 -1.47 -3.41
CA VAL A 61 0.52 -0.19 -2.69
C VAL A 61 1.80 0.67 -2.76
N PRO A 62 3.01 0.14 -2.47
CA PRO A 62 4.25 0.91 -2.63
C PRO A 62 4.50 1.45 -4.04
N TRP A 63 4.20 0.62 -5.05
CA TRP A 63 4.34 1.00 -6.45
C TRP A 63 3.41 2.17 -6.80
N MET A 64 2.13 2.05 -6.47
CA MET A 64 1.12 3.08 -6.77
C MET A 64 1.38 4.39 -6.01
N VAL A 65 1.80 4.32 -4.74
CA VAL A 65 2.23 5.51 -3.98
C VAL A 65 3.42 6.19 -4.66
N SER A 66 4.40 5.41 -5.14
CA SER A 66 5.58 5.96 -5.82
C SER A 66 5.20 6.60 -7.15
N LYS A 67 4.28 5.99 -7.92
CA LYS A 67 3.75 6.53 -9.18
C LYS A 67 2.98 7.84 -8.94
N HIS A 68 2.09 7.86 -7.95
CA HIS A 68 1.32 9.06 -7.57
C HIS A 68 2.23 10.21 -7.15
N ARG A 69 3.26 9.93 -6.34
CA ARG A 69 4.27 10.93 -5.98
C ARG A 69 4.99 11.48 -7.21
N ASN A 70 5.43 10.61 -8.12
CA ASN A 70 6.12 11.05 -9.33
C ASN A 70 5.22 11.99 -10.14
N SER A 71 3.93 11.68 -10.28
CA SER A 71 3.01 12.58 -10.97
C SER A 71 2.82 13.93 -10.26
N CYS A 72 2.78 13.94 -8.92
CA CYS A 72 2.73 15.19 -8.17
C CYS A 72 3.98 16.06 -8.37
N VAL A 73 5.15 15.44 -8.56
CA VAL A 73 6.43 16.14 -8.72
C VAL A 73 6.69 16.57 -10.17
N PHE A 74 6.36 15.72 -11.14
CA PHE A 74 6.72 15.90 -12.55
C PHE A 74 5.57 16.43 -13.40
N ASP A 75 4.31 16.13 -13.05
CA ASP A 75 3.14 16.49 -13.84
C ASP A 75 2.27 17.57 -13.16
N ASN A 76 2.72 18.14 -12.03
CA ASN A 76 1.97 19.09 -11.20
C ASN A 76 0.61 18.56 -10.72
N ALA A 77 0.45 17.23 -10.61
CA ALA A 77 -0.74 16.64 -10.02
C ALA A 77 -0.88 17.03 -8.54
N THR A 78 -2.12 17.18 -8.06
CA THR A 78 -2.37 17.45 -6.64
C THR A 78 -2.38 16.14 -5.84
N PRO A 79 -1.71 16.08 -4.67
CA PRO A 79 -1.80 14.93 -3.78
C PRO A 79 -3.27 14.63 -3.40
N SER A 80 -3.74 13.40 -3.67
CA SER A 80 -5.14 13.01 -3.47
C SER A 80 -5.21 11.54 -3.09
N LEU A 81 -5.83 11.24 -1.94
CA LEU A 81 -6.04 9.86 -1.49
C LEU A 81 -7.01 9.13 -2.42
N ASN A 82 -8.11 9.78 -2.80
CA ASN A 82 -9.13 9.18 -3.66
C ASN A 82 -8.53 8.75 -5.00
N THR A 83 -7.78 9.64 -5.65
CA THR A 83 -7.13 9.35 -6.95
C THR A 83 -6.15 8.17 -6.83
N LEU A 84 -5.40 8.11 -5.72
CA LEU A 84 -4.50 6.99 -5.46
C LEU A 84 -5.26 5.68 -5.24
N LEU A 85 -6.34 5.69 -4.46
CA LEU A 85 -7.16 4.51 -4.18
C LEU A 85 -7.88 4.00 -5.42
N ASP A 86 -8.46 4.90 -6.22
CA ASP A 86 -9.09 4.54 -7.50
C ASP A 86 -8.07 3.82 -8.39
N SER A 87 -6.86 4.39 -8.50
CA SER A 87 -5.79 3.78 -9.29
C SER A 87 -5.34 2.41 -8.75
N ILE A 88 -5.29 2.24 -7.42
CA ILE A 88 -4.98 0.95 -6.78
C ILE A 88 -6.09 -0.07 -7.08
N GLN A 89 -7.35 0.32 -6.97
CA GLN A 89 -8.47 -0.59 -7.24
C GLN A 89 -8.55 -0.98 -8.71
N ASP A 90 -8.34 -0.04 -9.63
CA ASP A 90 -8.33 -0.31 -11.08
C ASP A 90 -7.21 -1.28 -11.46
N GLU A 91 -6.00 -1.06 -10.93
CA GLU A 91 -4.89 -1.99 -11.12
C GLU A 91 -5.21 -3.35 -10.51
N ALA A 92 -5.79 -3.42 -9.30
CA ALA A 92 -6.14 -4.70 -8.65
C ALA A 92 -7.22 -5.49 -9.42
N ARG A 93 -8.11 -4.82 -10.15
CA ARG A 93 -9.14 -5.45 -10.99
C ARG A 93 -8.61 -5.93 -12.35
N SER A 94 -7.46 -5.43 -12.78
CA SER A 94 -6.88 -5.73 -14.09
C SER A 94 -6.03 -7.01 -14.10
N TRP A 95 -6.00 -7.75 -12.99
CA TRP A 95 -5.23 -8.98 -12.76
C TRP A 95 -6.15 -10.17 -12.49
#